data_AF-H1Z1N2-F1
#
_entry.id   AF-H1Z1N2-F1
#
_cell.length_a   1.000
_cell.length_b   1.000
_cell.length_c   1.000
_cell.angle_alpha   90.00
_cell.angle_beta   90.00
_cell.angle_gamma   90.00
#
_symmetry.space_group_name_H-M   'P 1'
#
loop_
_entity.id
_entity.type
_entity.pdbx_description
1 polymer ?
#
loop_
_entity_poly.entity_id
_entity_poly.type
_entity_poly.pdbx_seq_one_letter_code
_entity_poly.pdbx_strand_id
1 'polypeptide(L)'
;MQRDRGNKRKTIDGSQENCQAPTTVYDYPAAREVLDSNDLLKRTLANEPPNEKGIRGVPKNEWTTPPEIVEASLEVLGVIDIDPCAESKDCPNIPARAHYTIWDNGMSVHWEGRVFLNPPYGNSLARWIAYLRDEYRLGYVREAIVLVPARTDSRWFHYMGSNFIWCGVKGRLRFSEIDGPAPFPSAIFYIGKNRKRFVEIFSRFGPVYDRI
;
A
#
# COMPACT_ATOMS: atom_id res chain seq x y z
N MET A 1 -19.59 -25.48 -52.46
CA MET A 1 -19.10 -26.30 -51.34
C MET A 1 -17.61 -26.02 -51.20
N GLN A 2 -17.12 -25.72 -49.98
CA GLN A 2 -15.73 -25.41 -49.56
C GLN A 2 -15.17 -24.04 -50.06
N ARG A 3 -15.09 -23.00 -49.22
CA ARG A 3 -14.14 -22.68 -48.11
C ARG A 3 -12.70 -22.46 -48.60
N ASP A 4 -12.25 -21.21 -48.57
CA ASP A 4 -10.94 -20.91 -47.98
C ASP A 4 -10.89 -19.45 -47.48
N ARG A 5 -10.77 -19.28 -46.16
CA ARG A 5 -10.52 -17.98 -45.51
C ARG A 5 -9.07 -17.97 -45.07
N GLY A 6 -8.28 -17.09 -45.66
CA GLY A 6 -6.88 -16.89 -45.36
C GLY A 6 -6.64 -16.60 -43.87
N ASN A 7 -5.88 -17.49 -43.24
CA ASN A 7 -5.40 -17.40 -41.87
C ASN A 7 -4.10 -16.57 -41.85
N LYS A 8 -4.19 -15.26 -41.58
CA LYS A 8 -3.01 -14.43 -41.30
C LYS A 8 -2.76 -14.43 -39.79
N ARG A 9 -1.90 -15.36 -39.34
CA ARG A 9 -1.23 -15.27 -38.03
C ARG A 9 -0.32 -14.04 -38.04
N LYS A 10 -0.67 -13.01 -37.27
CA LYS A 10 0.30 -11.97 -36.90
C LYS A 10 1.14 -12.51 -35.75
N THR A 11 2.42 -12.70 -36.04
CA THR A 11 3.49 -12.89 -35.07
C THR A 11 3.57 -11.67 -34.16
N ILE A 12 3.52 -11.90 -32.84
CA ILE A 12 3.85 -10.91 -31.83
C ILE A 12 5.27 -11.24 -31.41
N ASP A 13 6.22 -10.41 -31.82
CA ASP A 13 7.61 -10.44 -31.39
C ASP A 13 7.98 -9.06 -30.87
N GLY A 14 8.75 -9.04 -29.77
CA GLY A 14 9.66 -7.97 -29.46
C GLY A 14 9.14 -6.79 -28.65
N SER A 15 8.97 -6.96 -27.33
CA SER A 15 9.43 -5.99 -26.32
C SER A 15 9.28 -6.57 -24.90
N GLN A 16 10.06 -7.60 -24.58
CA GLN A 16 10.46 -7.82 -23.18
C GLN A 16 11.60 -6.83 -22.92
N GLU A 17 11.23 -5.63 -22.48
CA GLU A 17 12.23 -4.72 -21.93
C GLU A 17 12.71 -5.27 -20.59
N ASN A 18 14.02 -5.36 -20.54
CA ASN A 18 14.84 -6.05 -19.57
C ASN A 18 14.86 -5.24 -18.26
N CYS A 19 13.94 -5.50 -17.33
CA CYS A 19 14.06 -5.03 -15.95
C CYS A 19 15.20 -5.80 -15.26
N GLN A 20 16.44 -5.35 -15.46
CA GLN A 20 17.57 -5.83 -14.67
C GLN A 20 17.45 -5.26 -13.26
N ALA A 21 17.15 -6.14 -12.29
CA ALA A 21 17.17 -5.81 -10.88
C ALA A 21 18.60 -5.40 -10.45
N PRO A 22 18.77 -4.33 -9.65
CA PRO A 22 20.04 -4.08 -9.00
C PRO A 22 20.33 -5.19 -7.98
N THR A 23 21.36 -6.00 -8.26
CA THR A 23 21.90 -7.01 -7.35
C THR A 23 22.66 -6.34 -6.21
N THR A 24 21.94 -5.82 -5.22
CA THR A 24 22.51 -5.47 -3.92
C THR A 24 21.77 -6.24 -2.85
N VAL A 25 22.39 -7.32 -2.38
CA VAL A 25 21.99 -8.03 -1.16
C VAL A 25 22.30 -7.08 0.00
N TYR A 26 21.26 -6.46 0.57
CA TYR A 26 21.41 -5.68 1.80
C TYR A 26 21.35 -6.63 2.99
N ASP A 27 22.51 -6.84 3.61
CA ASP A 27 22.67 -7.60 4.85
C ASP A 27 22.23 -6.70 6.02
N TYR A 28 21.06 -6.97 6.60
CA TYR A 28 20.53 -6.21 7.73
C TYR A 28 21.02 -6.82 9.05
N PRO A 29 21.56 -6.01 9.99
CA PRO A 29 21.92 -6.53 11.31
C PRO A 29 20.66 -7.02 12.03
N ALA A 30 20.75 -8.23 12.59
CA ALA A 30 19.71 -8.85 13.39
C ALA A 30 19.11 -7.86 14.40
N ALA A 31 17.79 -7.73 14.39
CA ALA A 31 17.02 -6.93 15.34
C ALA A 31 17.48 -7.28 16.77
N ARG A 32 18.15 -6.34 17.43
CA ARG A 32 18.55 -6.48 18.83
C ARG A 32 17.46 -5.93 19.73
N GLU A 33 17.07 -6.80 20.66
CA GLU A 33 16.18 -6.64 21.82
C GLU A 33 15.90 -5.20 22.26
N VAL A 34 14.62 -4.79 22.28
CA VAL A 34 13.77 -4.69 23.48
C VAL A 34 12.30 -4.61 23.06
N LEU A 35 11.62 -5.75 23.01
CA LEU A 35 10.16 -5.86 23.19
C LEU A 35 9.87 -7.25 23.77
N ASP A 36 9.04 -7.30 24.81
CA ASP A 36 8.68 -8.52 25.54
C ASP A 36 8.27 -9.64 24.57
N SER A 37 9.05 -10.72 24.55
CA SER A 37 8.90 -11.85 23.62
C SER A 37 7.50 -12.44 23.60
N ASN A 38 6.70 -12.19 24.65
CA ASN A 38 5.32 -12.60 24.75
C ASN A 38 4.35 -11.87 23.81
N ASP A 39 4.62 -10.62 23.41
CA ASP A 39 3.70 -9.84 22.58
C ASP A 39 3.86 -10.17 21.08
N LEU A 40 5.10 -10.41 20.64
CA LEU A 40 5.41 -10.92 19.30
C LEU A 40 4.85 -12.34 19.10
N LEU A 41 5.06 -13.25 20.06
CA LEU A 41 4.52 -14.62 20.01
C LEU A 41 2.99 -14.64 19.91
N LYS A 42 2.29 -13.78 20.66
CA LYS A 42 0.82 -13.68 20.59
C LYS A 42 0.33 -13.21 19.22
N ARG A 43 1.05 -12.31 18.55
CA ARG A 43 0.69 -11.79 17.20
C ARG A 43 0.93 -12.83 16.11
N THR A 44 2.01 -13.61 16.22
CA THR A 44 2.33 -14.70 15.27
C THR A 44 1.32 -15.85 15.38
N LEU A 45 0.95 -16.27 16.59
CA LEU A 45 -0.01 -17.37 16.81
C LEU A 45 -1.45 -17.01 16.41
N ALA A 46 -1.78 -15.72 16.30
CA ALA A 46 -3.12 -15.28 15.90
C ALA A 46 -3.33 -15.23 14.37
N ASN A 47 -2.29 -15.37 13.55
CA ASN A 47 -2.37 -15.21 12.10
C ASN A 47 -1.50 -16.22 11.33
N GLU A 48 -1.89 -17.49 11.32
CA GLU A 48 -1.23 -18.51 10.48
C GLU A 48 -1.32 -18.14 8.99
N PRO A 49 -0.25 -18.37 8.20
CA PRO A 49 -0.29 -18.21 6.75
C PRO A 49 -1.28 -19.20 6.13
N PRO A 50 -1.90 -18.88 4.97
CA PRO A 50 -2.81 -19.80 4.30
C PRO A 50 -2.12 -21.13 3.96
N ASN A 51 -2.79 -22.26 4.26
CA ASN A 51 -2.37 -23.62 3.88
C ASN A 51 -2.15 -23.74 2.36
N GLU A 52 -0.97 -24.23 1.96
CA GLU A 52 -0.53 -24.41 0.56
C GLU A 52 -1.46 -25.27 -0.31
N LYS A 53 -2.38 -26.04 0.28
CA LYS A 53 -3.27 -26.94 -0.48
C LYS A 53 -4.64 -26.30 -0.74
N GLY A 54 -4.72 -25.40 -1.72
CA GLY A 54 -6.02 -25.00 -2.28
C GLY A 54 -6.14 -23.65 -3.00
N ILE A 55 -5.14 -23.18 -3.74
CA ILE A 55 -5.23 -21.86 -4.40
C ILE A 55 -5.67 -22.02 -5.87
N ARG A 56 -6.99 -21.99 -6.11
CA ARG A 56 -7.52 -21.51 -7.40
C ARG A 56 -7.61 -19.99 -7.33
N GLY A 57 -6.76 -19.32 -8.12
CA GLY A 57 -6.83 -17.89 -8.40
C GLY A 57 -6.52 -17.00 -7.19
N VAL A 58 -5.30 -16.50 -7.10
CA VAL A 58 -5.02 -15.30 -6.30
C VAL A 58 -5.98 -14.21 -6.80
N PRO A 59 -6.88 -13.66 -5.97
CA PRO A 59 -7.79 -12.62 -6.43
C PRO A 59 -6.97 -11.40 -6.85
N LYS A 60 -7.18 -10.97 -8.09
CA LYS A 60 -6.56 -9.82 -8.77
C LYS A 60 -7.09 -8.49 -8.19
N ASN A 61 -6.88 -8.30 -6.89
CA ASN A 61 -7.41 -7.17 -6.13
C ASN A 61 -6.31 -6.15 -5.76
N GLU A 62 -5.18 -6.17 -6.45
CA GLU A 62 -4.03 -5.34 -6.12
C GLU A 62 -4.14 -4.02 -6.89
N TRP A 63 -4.71 -3.04 -6.22
CA TRP A 63 -4.90 -1.71 -6.79
C TRP A 63 -3.55 -1.00 -6.88
N THR A 64 -2.83 -1.12 -8.01
CA THR A 64 -1.55 -0.42 -8.20
C THR A 64 -1.75 1.09 -8.10
N THR A 65 -1.04 1.71 -7.16
CA THR A 65 -1.15 3.15 -6.87
C THR A 65 -0.71 3.99 -8.09
N PRO A 66 -1.47 5.02 -8.49
CA PRO A 66 -1.09 5.90 -9.61
C PRO A 66 0.28 6.59 -9.37
N PRO A 67 1.15 6.71 -10.39
CA PRO A 67 2.49 7.29 -10.25
C PRO A 67 2.51 8.67 -9.59
N GLU A 68 1.54 9.53 -9.91
CA GLU A 68 1.44 10.88 -9.35
C GLU A 68 1.20 10.87 -7.83
N ILE A 69 0.56 9.83 -7.30
CA ILE A 69 0.35 9.63 -5.86
C ILE A 69 1.63 9.07 -5.22
N VAL A 70 2.34 8.19 -5.91
CA VAL A 70 3.64 7.67 -5.44
C VAL A 70 4.66 8.79 -5.32
N GLU A 71 4.82 9.61 -6.37
CA GLU A 71 5.70 10.77 -6.39
C GLU A 71 5.35 11.77 -5.28
N ALA A 72 4.06 12.13 -5.14
CA ALA A 72 3.60 13.01 -4.07
C ALA A 72 3.92 12.46 -2.67
N SER A 73 3.81 11.15 -2.48
CA SER A 73 4.12 10.50 -1.21
C SER A 73 5.60 10.58 -0.88
N LEU A 74 6.47 10.42 -1.87
CA LEU A 74 7.92 10.63 -1.73
C LEU A 74 8.26 12.10 -1.45
N GLU A 75 7.57 13.05 -2.10
CA GLU A 75 7.76 14.48 -1.83
C GLU A 75 7.40 14.88 -0.39
N VAL A 76 6.48 14.16 0.26
CA VAL A 76 6.08 14.36 1.66
C VAL A 76 6.99 13.62 2.63
N LEU A 77 7.25 12.33 2.38
CA LEU A 77 7.98 11.45 3.30
C LEU A 77 9.50 11.52 3.13
N GLY A 78 9.99 11.96 1.97
CA GLY A 78 11.40 11.94 1.55
C GLY A 78 11.91 10.54 1.19
N VAL A 79 11.62 9.54 2.02
CA VAL A 79 11.89 8.12 1.76
C VAL A 79 10.76 7.28 2.34
N ILE A 80 10.49 6.15 1.71
CA ILE A 80 9.56 5.14 2.23
C ILE A 80 10.41 3.98 2.75
N ASP A 81 10.29 3.70 4.04
CA ASP A 81 10.99 2.58 4.66
C ASP A 81 10.22 1.28 4.40
N ILE A 82 8.88 1.30 4.51
CA ILE A 82 8.05 0.10 4.42
C ILE A 82 6.81 0.33 3.55
N ASP A 83 6.58 -0.62 2.63
CA ASP A 83 5.30 -0.89 2.00
C ASP A 83 4.80 -2.27 2.45
N PRO A 84 3.80 -2.35 3.35
CA PRO A 84 3.33 -3.60 3.92
C PRO A 84 2.26 -4.29 3.05
N CYS A 85 1.91 -3.69 1.91
CA CYS A 85 0.84 -4.15 1.01
C CYS A 85 1.31 -4.15 -0.45
N ALA A 86 2.59 -4.48 -0.67
CA ALA A 86 3.20 -4.49 -1.98
C ALA A 86 2.63 -5.62 -2.84
N GLU A 87 2.43 -5.34 -4.13
CA GLU A 87 2.02 -6.32 -5.13
C GLU A 87 3.14 -7.30 -5.50
N SER A 88 4.40 -6.86 -5.38
CA SER A 88 5.57 -7.66 -5.73
C SER A 88 6.80 -7.21 -4.93
N LYS A 89 7.72 -8.14 -4.66
CA LYS A 89 9.06 -7.84 -4.16
C LYS A 89 10.07 -7.59 -5.28
N ASP A 90 9.85 -8.20 -6.46
CA ASP A 90 10.79 -8.15 -7.58
C ASP A 90 10.62 -6.87 -8.41
N CYS A 91 9.39 -6.41 -8.56
CA CYS A 91 9.06 -5.20 -9.31
C CYS A 91 7.98 -4.39 -8.58
N PRO A 92 8.30 -3.78 -7.43
CA PRO A 92 7.36 -2.99 -6.66
C PRO A 92 7.08 -1.62 -7.29
N ASN A 93 5.83 -1.18 -7.18
CA ASN A 93 5.33 0.12 -7.60
C ASN A 93 5.72 1.22 -6.61
N ILE A 94 5.70 0.90 -5.32
CA ILE A 94 6.15 1.81 -4.27
C ILE A 94 7.65 1.64 -4.09
N PRO A 95 8.49 2.67 -4.25
CA PRO A 95 9.93 2.56 -4.02
C PRO A 95 10.26 2.62 -2.52
N ALA A 96 9.83 1.59 -1.79
CA ALA A 96 10.15 1.38 -0.37
C ALA A 96 11.47 0.63 -0.19
N ARG A 97 12.05 0.68 1.01
CA ARG A 97 13.22 -0.14 1.37
C ARG A 97 12.85 -1.61 1.64
N ALA A 98 11.65 -1.84 2.15
CA ALA A 98 11.11 -3.16 2.41
C ALA A 98 9.67 -3.28 1.91
N HIS A 99 9.36 -4.43 1.30
CA HIS A 99 8.08 -4.74 0.68
C HIS A 99 7.53 -6.05 1.25
N TYR A 100 6.28 -6.02 1.67
CA TYR A 100 5.58 -7.20 2.15
C TYR A 100 4.36 -7.46 1.28
N THR A 101 4.27 -8.69 0.80
CA THR A 101 3.21 -9.16 -0.09
C THR A 101 2.14 -9.90 0.71
N ILE A 102 1.10 -10.36 0.03
CA ILE A 102 0.07 -11.22 0.64
C ILE A 102 0.65 -12.48 1.30
N TRP A 103 1.78 -12.99 0.82
CA TRP A 103 2.44 -14.19 1.35
C TRP A 103 3.16 -13.96 2.67
N ASP A 104 3.57 -12.71 2.93
CA ASP A 104 4.27 -12.32 4.16
C ASP A 104 3.30 -11.97 5.29
N ASN A 105 2.01 -11.78 4.98
CA ASN A 105 1.03 -11.18 5.87
C ASN A 105 1.57 -9.88 6.50
N GLY A 106 1.48 -8.76 5.78
CA GLY A 106 2.09 -7.48 6.18
C GLY A 106 1.68 -6.90 7.55
N MET A 107 0.65 -7.43 8.23
CA MET A 107 0.31 -7.08 9.62
C MET A 107 1.02 -7.98 10.66
N SER A 108 1.75 -9.00 10.23
CA SER A 108 2.53 -9.89 11.10
C SER A 108 3.99 -9.45 11.26
N VAL A 109 4.40 -8.42 10.52
CA VAL A 109 5.76 -7.87 10.51
C VAL A 109 5.78 -6.51 11.20
N HIS A 110 6.90 -6.19 11.83
CA HIS A 110 7.07 -4.93 12.52
C HIS A 110 7.21 -3.75 11.55
N TRP A 111 6.56 -2.62 11.86
CA TRP A 111 6.66 -1.43 11.01
C TRP A 111 7.52 -0.35 11.68
N GLU A 112 8.76 -0.21 11.22
CA GLU A 112 9.65 0.85 11.67
C GLU A 112 9.91 1.89 10.58
N GLY A 113 9.75 3.17 10.94
CA GLY A 113 10.08 4.31 10.09
C GLY A 113 8.90 4.90 9.33
N ARG A 114 9.09 5.18 8.04
CA ARG A 114 8.09 5.85 7.18
C ARG A 114 7.34 4.83 6.33
N VAL A 115 6.02 4.83 6.44
CA VAL A 115 5.17 3.81 5.82
C VAL A 115 4.35 4.40 4.68
N PHE A 116 4.28 3.70 3.55
CA PHE A 116 3.22 3.90 2.58
C PHE A 116 2.23 2.74 2.70
N LEU A 117 0.95 3.03 2.94
CA LEU A 117 -0.07 2.01 3.16
C LEU A 117 -1.20 2.16 2.15
N ASN A 118 -1.27 1.23 1.20
CA ASN A 118 -2.39 1.04 0.28
C ASN A 118 -2.96 -0.39 0.48
N PRO A 119 -3.78 -0.60 1.52
CA PRO A 119 -4.16 -1.94 1.94
C PRO A 119 -5.21 -2.55 1.02
N PRO A 120 -5.34 -3.89 0.98
CA PRO A 120 -6.43 -4.53 0.25
C PRO A 120 -7.77 -4.00 0.75
N TYR A 121 -8.57 -3.48 -0.17
CA TYR A 121 -9.86 -2.89 0.15
C TYR A 121 -10.88 -3.96 0.55
N GLY A 122 -11.74 -3.63 1.52
CA GLY A 122 -12.79 -4.54 1.99
C GLY A 122 -12.80 -4.70 3.51
N ASN A 123 -13.11 -5.90 3.97
CA ASN A 123 -13.40 -6.19 5.39
C ASN A 123 -12.17 -6.10 6.31
N SER A 124 -10.95 -6.20 5.76
CA SER A 124 -9.70 -6.09 6.51
C SER A 124 -9.29 -4.64 6.78
N LEU A 125 -9.89 -3.64 6.12
CA LEU A 125 -9.42 -2.26 6.17
C LEU A 125 -9.34 -1.70 7.61
N ALA A 126 -10.34 -2.01 8.43
CA ALA A 126 -10.34 -1.59 9.83
C ALA A 126 -9.18 -2.19 10.65
N ARG A 127 -8.73 -3.42 10.31
CA ARG A 127 -7.58 -4.07 10.97
C ARG A 127 -6.26 -3.42 10.57
N TRP A 128 -6.07 -3.11 9.29
CA TRP A 128 -4.89 -2.37 8.82
C TRP A 128 -4.75 -1.00 9.48
N ILE A 129 -5.86 -0.26 9.57
CA ILE A 129 -5.88 1.05 10.24
C ILE A 129 -5.60 0.92 11.75
N ALA A 130 -6.14 -0.10 12.41
CA ALA A 130 -5.85 -0.37 13.82
C ALA A 130 -4.37 -0.71 14.04
N TYR A 131 -3.78 -1.52 13.17
CA TYR A 131 -2.37 -1.89 13.24
C TYR A 131 -1.46 -0.66 13.08
N LEU A 132 -1.68 0.14 12.02
CA LEU A 132 -0.94 1.38 11.80
C LEU A 132 -1.03 2.33 13.00
N ARG A 133 -2.23 2.49 13.56
CA ARG A 133 -2.43 3.31 14.75
C ARG A 133 -1.54 2.84 15.90
N ASP A 134 -1.52 1.54 16.15
CA ASP A 134 -0.82 0.99 17.31
C ASP A 134 0.71 1.11 17.11
N GLU A 135 1.22 0.82 15.92
CA GLU A 135 2.65 1.01 15.59
C GLU A 135 3.05 2.51 15.63
N TYR A 136 2.18 3.44 15.21
CA TYR A 136 2.43 4.89 15.33
C TYR A 136 2.40 5.37 16.79
N ARG A 137 1.46 4.87 17.60
CA ARG A 137 1.36 5.21 19.03
C ARG A 137 2.56 4.74 19.82
N LEU A 138 3.11 3.59 19.46
CA LEU A 138 4.33 3.05 20.06
C LEU A 138 5.60 3.76 19.58
N GLY A 139 5.50 4.61 18.54
CA GLY A 139 6.61 5.41 18.02
C GLY A 139 7.46 4.70 16.96
N TYR A 140 7.07 3.49 16.55
CA TYR A 140 7.78 2.72 15.52
C TYR A 140 7.55 3.31 14.14
N VAL A 141 6.29 3.56 13.79
CA VAL A 141 5.95 4.36 12.62
C VAL A 141 6.12 5.83 13.00
N ARG A 142 7.00 6.54 12.30
CA ARG A 142 7.26 7.97 12.50
C ARG A 142 6.34 8.83 11.65
N GLU A 143 6.11 8.41 10.42
CA GLU A 143 5.24 9.08 9.45
C GLU A 143 4.58 8.03 8.54
N ALA A 144 3.38 8.30 8.05
CA ALA A 144 2.76 7.45 7.04
C ALA A 144 1.87 8.22 6.07
N ILE A 145 1.84 7.75 4.81
CA ILE A 145 0.81 8.08 3.84
C ILE A 145 -0.11 6.87 3.68
N VAL A 146 -1.42 7.10 3.76
CA VAL A 146 -2.42 6.03 3.74
C VAL A 146 -3.46 6.30 2.65
N LEU A 147 -3.47 5.48 1.61
CA LEU A 147 -4.43 5.56 0.51
C LEU A 147 -5.58 4.58 0.72
N VAL A 148 -6.80 5.09 0.86
CA VAL A 148 -7.99 4.30 1.17
C VAL A 148 -9.25 4.84 0.50
N PRO A 149 -10.33 4.05 0.39
CA PRO A 149 -11.61 4.57 -0.06
C PRO A 149 -12.17 5.62 0.93
N ALA A 150 -12.72 6.72 0.43
CA ALA A 150 -13.32 7.76 1.27
C ALA A 150 -14.70 7.34 1.81
N ARG A 151 -14.71 6.39 2.73
CA ARG A 151 -15.91 5.89 3.42
C ARG A 151 -16.16 6.69 4.69
N THR A 152 -16.58 7.94 4.51
CA THR A 152 -16.76 8.93 5.59
C THR A 152 -17.81 8.53 6.63
N ASP A 153 -18.58 7.48 6.39
CA ASP A 153 -19.59 6.87 7.27
C ASP A 153 -19.01 5.78 8.19
N SER A 154 -17.81 5.27 7.87
CA SER A 154 -17.24 4.11 8.55
C SER A 154 -16.50 4.49 9.85
N ARG A 155 -16.57 3.62 10.85
CA ARG A 155 -15.90 3.83 12.16
C ARG A 155 -14.40 4.08 12.05
N TRP A 156 -13.69 3.35 11.18
CA TRP A 156 -12.25 3.54 11.00
C TRP A 156 -11.95 4.89 10.33
N PHE A 157 -12.80 5.36 9.42
CA PHE A 157 -12.62 6.67 8.77
C PHE A 157 -12.87 7.79 9.77
N HIS A 158 -13.93 7.70 10.58
CA HIS A 158 -14.19 8.68 11.65
C HIS A 158 -13.00 8.81 12.59
N TYR A 159 -12.38 7.68 12.97
CA TYR A 159 -11.16 7.67 13.75
C TYR A 159 -10.04 8.41 13.00
N MET A 160 -9.74 8.02 11.76
CA MET A 160 -8.66 8.63 10.98
C MET A 160 -8.88 10.13 10.77
N GLY A 161 -10.05 10.55 10.27
CA GLY A 161 -10.39 11.95 10.00
C GLY A 161 -10.54 12.82 11.25
N SER A 162 -10.71 12.22 12.43
CA SER A 162 -10.69 12.96 13.70
C SER A 162 -9.29 13.17 14.26
N ASN A 163 -8.30 12.40 13.81
CA ASN A 163 -6.96 12.39 14.43
C ASN A 163 -5.85 12.82 13.46
N PHE A 164 -6.09 12.76 12.15
CA PHE A 164 -5.08 12.95 11.11
C PHE A 164 -5.60 13.85 9.99
N ILE A 165 -4.66 14.56 9.36
CA ILE A 165 -4.93 15.41 8.20
C ILE A 165 -5.12 14.52 6.96
N TRP A 166 -6.03 14.89 6.06
CA TRP A 166 -6.28 14.09 4.86
C TRP A 166 -6.74 14.91 3.67
N CYS A 167 -6.42 14.43 2.48
CA CYS A 167 -6.87 14.97 1.20
C CYS A 167 -8.04 14.13 0.67
N GLY A 168 -9.16 14.78 0.38
CA GLY A 168 -10.26 14.18 -0.37
C GLY A 168 -9.99 14.29 -1.86
N VAL A 169 -9.59 13.19 -2.50
CA VAL A 169 -9.17 13.19 -3.90
C VAL A 169 -10.34 13.61 -4.80
N LYS A 170 -10.12 14.63 -5.64
CA LYS A 170 -11.11 15.09 -6.63
C LYS A 170 -11.22 14.07 -7.76
N GLY A 171 -12.43 13.59 -8.01
CA GLY A 171 -12.71 12.62 -9.06
C GLY A 171 -12.50 11.18 -8.59
N ARG A 172 -11.95 10.34 -9.46
CA ARG A 172 -11.71 8.91 -9.22
C ARG A 172 -10.33 8.56 -9.74
N LEU A 173 -9.53 7.94 -8.87
CA LEU A 173 -8.22 7.43 -9.25
C LEU A 173 -8.36 6.32 -10.29
N ARG A 174 -7.39 6.22 -11.20
CA ARG A 174 -7.27 5.12 -12.15
C ARG A 174 -6.14 4.23 -11.69
N PHE A 175 -6.50 3.07 -11.16
CA PHE A 175 -5.53 2.04 -10.79
C PHE A 175 -5.28 1.17 -12.02
N SER A 176 -4.03 0.79 -12.31
CA SER A 176 -3.67 0.14 -13.58
C SER A 176 -4.30 -1.23 -13.80
N GLU A 177 -4.83 -1.88 -12.76
CA GLU A 177 -5.44 -3.21 -12.85
C GLU A 177 -6.93 -3.22 -13.24
N ILE A 178 -7.61 -2.05 -13.24
CA ILE A 178 -9.01 -1.94 -13.63
C ILE A 178 -9.20 -1.16 -14.93
N ASP A 179 -10.10 -1.65 -15.78
CA ASP A 179 -10.56 -0.88 -16.93
C ASP A 179 -11.51 0.22 -16.45
N GLY A 180 -10.99 1.45 -16.36
CA GLY A 180 -11.75 2.62 -15.97
C GLY A 180 -11.35 3.23 -14.61
N PRO A 181 -12.07 4.29 -14.18
CA PRO A 181 -11.86 4.88 -12.86
C PRO A 181 -12.33 3.96 -11.74
N ALA A 182 -11.73 4.09 -10.56
CA ALA A 182 -12.19 3.38 -9.37
C ALA A 182 -13.68 3.66 -9.10
N PRO A 183 -14.48 2.64 -8.72
CA PRO A 183 -15.90 2.83 -8.48
C PRO A 183 -16.20 3.61 -7.17
N PHE A 184 -15.17 3.98 -6.40
CA PHE A 184 -15.28 4.64 -5.11
C PHE A 184 -14.41 5.91 -5.03
N PRO A 185 -14.81 6.92 -4.22
CA PRO A 185 -13.94 8.06 -3.92
C PRO A 185 -12.71 7.60 -3.11
N SER A 186 -11.61 8.34 -3.20
CA SER A 186 -10.37 8.06 -2.47
C SER A 186 -10.07 9.17 -1.46
N ALA A 187 -9.51 8.77 -0.32
CA ALA A 187 -8.94 9.65 0.69
C ALA A 187 -7.48 9.26 0.90
N ILE A 188 -6.62 10.28 1.05
CA ILE A 188 -5.21 10.10 1.37
C ILE A 188 -4.97 10.75 2.71
N PHE A 189 -4.64 9.95 3.73
CA PHE A 189 -4.29 10.46 5.06
C PHE A 189 -2.80 10.62 5.20
N TYR A 190 -2.39 11.63 5.95
CA TYR A 190 -1.03 11.76 6.45
C TYR A 190 -1.01 11.66 7.97
N ILE A 191 -0.16 10.77 8.46
CA ILE A 191 0.12 10.57 9.87
C ILE A 191 1.55 11.04 10.10
N GLY A 192 1.76 11.98 11.02
CA GLY A 192 3.07 12.52 11.32
C GLY A 192 3.03 14.01 11.67
N LYS A 193 4.20 14.61 11.84
CA LYS A 193 4.35 16.00 12.30
C LYS A 193 4.42 17.02 11.15
N ASN A 194 4.81 16.60 9.95
CA ASN A 194 5.05 17.48 8.79
C ASN A 194 3.76 17.79 8.00
N ARG A 195 2.71 18.22 8.72
CA ARG A 195 1.38 18.50 8.16
C ARG A 195 1.43 19.57 7.06
N LYS A 196 2.28 20.58 7.23
CA LYS A 196 2.44 21.67 6.26
C LYS A 196 2.90 21.15 4.89
N ARG A 197 3.88 20.23 4.87
CA ARG A 197 4.36 19.62 3.62
C ARG A 197 3.27 18.77 2.96
N PHE A 198 2.49 18.05 3.77
CA PHE A 198 1.34 17.31 3.24
C PHE A 198 0.33 18.24 2.55
N VAL A 199 -0.04 19.36 3.19
CA VAL A 199 -0.96 20.34 2.59
C VAL A 199 -0.37 20.88 1.28
N GLU A 200 0.90 21.31 1.28
CA GLU A 200 1.57 21.86 0.11
C GLU A 200 1.51 20.90 -1.10
N ILE A 201 1.81 19.62 -0.88
CA ILE A 201 1.89 18.64 -1.96
C ILE A 201 0.52 18.11 -2.36
N PHE A 202 -0.32 17.72 -1.39
CA PHE A 202 -1.56 17.00 -1.70
C PHE A 202 -2.74 17.91 -2.06
N SER A 203 -2.65 19.23 -1.83
CA SER A 203 -3.72 20.18 -2.25
C SER A 203 -3.96 20.17 -3.77
N ARG A 204 -2.99 19.72 -4.58
CA ARG A 204 -3.17 19.58 -6.04
C ARG A 204 -4.16 18.47 -6.43
N PHE A 205 -4.39 17.50 -5.55
CA PHE A 205 -5.30 16.37 -5.81
C PHE A 205 -6.73 16.61 -5.30
N GLY A 206 -6.94 17.58 -4.42
CA GLY A 206 -8.25 17.89 -3.85
C GLY A 206 -8.17 18.67 -2.54
N PRO A 207 -9.33 19.03 -1.96
CA PRO A 207 -9.37 19.74 -0.68
C PRO A 207 -8.70 18.91 0.43
N VAL A 208 -7.94 19.62 1.27
CA VAL A 208 -7.30 19.04 2.46
C VAL A 208 -8.13 19.42 3.69
N TYR A 209 -8.41 18.43 4.53
CA TYR A 209 -9.22 18.54 5.73
C TYR A 209 -8.33 18.33 6.94
N ASP A 210 -8.41 19.28 7.86
CA ASP A 210 -7.72 19.26 9.13
C ASP A 210 -8.73 19.57 10.25
N ARG A 211 -8.78 18.71 11.27
CA ARG A 211 -9.56 18.97 12.47
C ARG A 211 -8.75 19.87 13.40
N ILE A 212 -9.21 21.12 13.49
CA ILE A 212 -8.71 22.16 14.40
C ILE A 212 -9.23 21.93 15.82
#